data_AF-A0A6A9QPD9-F1
#
_entry.id   AF-A0A6A9QPD9-F1
#
_cell.length_a   1.000
_cell.length_b   1.000
_cell.length_c   1.000
_cell.angle_alpha   90.00
_cell.angle_beta   90.00
_cell.angle_gamma   90.00
#
_symmetry.space_group_name_H-M   'P 1'
#
loop_
_entity.id
_entity.type
_entity.pdbx_description
1 polymer ?
#
loop_
_entity_poly.entity_id
_entity_poly.type
_entity_poly.pdbx_seq_one_letter_code
_entity_poly.pdbx_strand_id
1 'polypeptide(L)'
;MLRLPALLLLFLSALLLPLFHSSTGVINVYYNGTVTAYLYNVSSINLIGTNVTCIKVEGAKYIVQGNTLIIQGKSAIITYRTTLPKGVIETEQPENLTVNILIPAGSSITYLYPQPSSFTVVGSLYNITFENTSKVTVLYTYYSQTNLRTSSFFSPEFFILLIVLSDSSLLFFFLYYIRRNKRTKEEEEIQIGLDERDKVVLDAIKKSGGTSTLSELVKQTNLPKTTVYRRLKRLITIGYVEEVREKGKVRYVLKKDYVEK
;
A
#
# COMPACT_ATOMS: atom_id res chain seq x y z
N MET A 1 -80.30 -47.24 -19.66
CA MET A 1 -79.73 -47.27 -21.03
C MET A 1 -78.98 -45.97 -21.26
N LEU A 2 -77.70 -45.91 -20.87
CA LEU A 2 -76.84 -44.76 -21.20
C LEU A 2 -76.64 -44.80 -22.72
N ARG A 3 -77.13 -43.78 -23.43
CA ARG A 3 -77.19 -43.75 -24.89
C ARG A 3 -75.75 -43.79 -25.43
N LEU A 4 -75.42 -44.84 -26.20
CA LEU A 4 -74.18 -45.01 -26.97
C LEU A 4 -73.59 -43.71 -27.58
N PRO A 5 -74.38 -42.76 -28.14
CA PRO A 5 -73.84 -41.50 -28.68
C PRO A 5 -73.23 -40.57 -27.62
N ALA A 6 -73.68 -40.60 -26.36
CA ALA A 6 -73.12 -39.77 -25.30
C ALA A 6 -71.73 -40.23 -24.86
N LEU A 7 -71.47 -41.55 -24.92
CA LEU A 7 -70.16 -42.13 -24.62
C LEU A 7 -69.15 -41.78 -25.73
N LEU A 8 -69.59 -41.76 -26.99
CA LEU A 8 -68.77 -41.41 -28.15
C LEU A 8 -68.34 -39.93 -28.14
N LEU A 9 -69.25 -39.02 -27.74
CA LEU A 9 -68.95 -37.59 -27.57
C LEU A 9 -67.93 -37.33 -26.45
N LEU A 10 -68.00 -38.08 -25.35
CA LEU A 10 -67.01 -38.03 -24.27
C LEU A 10 -65.63 -38.51 -24.75
N PHE A 11 -65.58 -39.60 -25.53
CA PHE A 11 -64.33 -40.09 -26.13
C PHE A 11 -63.73 -39.11 -27.15
N LEU A 12 -64.58 -38.43 -27.94
CA LEU A 12 -64.13 -37.44 -28.93
C LEU A 12 -63.59 -36.17 -28.27
N SER A 13 -64.14 -35.76 -27.12
CA SER A 13 -63.60 -34.65 -26.33
C SER A 13 -62.25 -34.98 -25.66
N ALA A 14 -62.02 -36.25 -25.29
CA ALA A 14 -60.75 -36.71 -24.75
C ALA A 14 -59.63 -36.76 -25.81
N LEU A 15 -59.98 -36.98 -27.09
CA LEU A 15 -59.03 -36.97 -28.21
C LEU A 15 -58.57 -35.56 -28.62
N LEU A 16 -59.31 -34.53 -28.20
CA LEU A 16 -59.07 -33.11 -28.52
C LEU A 16 -58.31 -32.36 -27.41
N LEU A 17 -57.84 -33.04 -26.37
CA LEU A 17 -56.97 -32.41 -25.40
C LEU A 17 -55.69 -31.96 -26.13
N PRO A 18 -55.42 -30.64 -26.27
CA PRO A 18 -54.11 -30.23 -26.73
C PRO A 18 -53.10 -30.83 -25.74
N LEU A 19 -52.08 -31.53 -26.26
CA LEU A 19 -50.93 -31.87 -25.44
C LEU A 19 -50.35 -30.56 -24.94
N PHE A 20 -50.67 -30.19 -23.70
CA PHE A 20 -50.08 -29.05 -23.03
C PHE A 20 -48.59 -29.33 -22.90
N HIS A 21 -47.81 -28.85 -23.86
CA HIS A 21 -46.36 -28.79 -23.75
C HIS A 21 -46.07 -27.66 -22.78
N SER A 22 -45.74 -27.98 -21.54
CA SER A 22 -45.22 -26.97 -20.61
C SER A 22 -43.86 -26.53 -21.13
N SER A 23 -43.77 -25.27 -21.58
CA SER A 23 -42.49 -24.61 -21.79
C SER A 23 -41.96 -24.18 -20.41
N THR A 24 -40.70 -24.50 -20.15
CA THR A 24 -40.02 -24.10 -18.92
C THR A 24 -38.66 -23.53 -19.29
N GLY A 25 -38.31 -22.42 -18.67
CA GLY A 25 -37.00 -21.83 -18.90
C GLY A 25 -36.57 -20.96 -17.74
N VAL A 26 -35.25 -20.95 -17.52
CA VAL A 26 -34.59 -20.16 -16.48
C VAL A 26 -33.54 -19.29 -17.14
N ILE A 27 -33.67 -17.98 -17.01
CA ILE A 27 -32.71 -17.00 -17.50
C ILE A 27 -32.00 -16.37 -16.31
N ASN A 28 -30.68 -16.46 -16.26
CA ASN A 28 -29.84 -15.79 -15.27
C ASN A 28 -29.15 -14.59 -15.92
N VAL A 29 -29.41 -13.41 -15.38
CA VAL A 29 -28.82 -12.14 -15.84
C VAL A 29 -27.89 -11.62 -14.77
N TYR A 30 -26.60 -11.59 -15.06
CA TYR A 30 -25.57 -11.07 -14.17
C TYR A 30 -25.34 -9.58 -14.43
N TYR A 31 -25.17 -8.80 -13.36
CA TYR A 31 -24.92 -7.35 -13.45
C TYR A 31 -23.71 -6.96 -14.32
N ASN A 32 -22.77 -7.88 -14.52
CA ASN A 32 -21.58 -7.68 -15.35
C ASN A 32 -21.84 -7.90 -16.85
N GLY A 33 -23.10 -8.13 -17.25
CA GLY A 33 -23.48 -8.34 -18.65
C GLY A 33 -23.34 -9.78 -19.14
N THR A 34 -23.12 -10.75 -18.25
CA THR A 34 -23.19 -12.17 -18.64
C THR A 34 -24.65 -12.64 -18.54
N VAL A 35 -25.14 -13.36 -19.54
CA VAL A 35 -26.48 -13.97 -19.50
C VAL A 35 -26.37 -15.45 -19.83
N THR A 36 -27.04 -16.28 -19.03
CA THR A 36 -27.21 -17.71 -19.30
C THR A 36 -28.69 -18.07 -19.29
N ALA A 37 -29.14 -18.87 -20.25
CA ALA A 37 -30.52 -19.34 -20.30
C ALA A 37 -30.54 -20.86 -20.48
N TYR A 38 -31.34 -21.52 -19.64
CA TYR A 38 -31.64 -22.95 -19.72
C TYR A 38 -33.08 -23.09 -20.16
N LEU A 39 -33.30 -23.65 -21.34
CA LEU A 39 -34.61 -23.65 -21.98
C LEU A 39 -35.06 -25.07 -22.29
N TYR A 40 -36.35 -25.33 -22.09
CA TYR A 40 -37.03 -26.57 -22.42
C TYR A 40 -38.41 -26.28 -23.03
N ASN A 41 -38.62 -26.77 -24.25
CA ASN A 41 -39.78 -26.48 -25.11
C ASN A 41 -40.04 -24.98 -25.37
N VAL A 42 -39.02 -24.13 -25.28
CA VAL A 42 -39.12 -22.69 -25.61
C VAL A 42 -38.67 -22.44 -27.04
N SER A 43 -39.52 -21.77 -27.81
CA SER A 43 -39.32 -21.57 -29.26
C SER A 43 -38.44 -20.37 -29.60
N SER A 44 -38.47 -19.34 -28.76
CA SER A 44 -37.70 -18.12 -28.96
C SER A 44 -37.49 -17.37 -27.65
N ILE A 45 -36.41 -16.59 -27.59
CA ILE A 45 -36.15 -15.65 -26.49
C ILE A 45 -35.69 -14.31 -27.05
N ASN A 46 -35.95 -13.24 -26.31
CA ASN A 46 -35.36 -11.95 -26.61
C ASN A 46 -34.02 -11.83 -25.90
N LEU A 47 -33.00 -11.38 -26.63
CA LEU A 47 -31.69 -11.07 -26.07
C LEU A 47 -31.81 -9.84 -25.17
N ILE A 48 -31.15 -9.92 -24.01
CA ILE A 48 -31.23 -8.91 -22.95
C ILE A 48 -30.03 -7.97 -23.10
N GLY A 49 -30.26 -6.66 -22.96
CA GLY A 49 -29.24 -5.62 -23.10
C GLY A 49 -28.90 -5.27 -24.54
N THR A 50 -27.74 -4.65 -24.74
CA THR A 50 -27.28 -4.12 -26.03
C THR A 50 -25.88 -4.63 -26.38
N ASN A 51 -25.47 -4.57 -27.65
CA ASN A 51 -24.15 -5.06 -28.11
C ASN A 51 -23.89 -6.52 -27.70
N VAL A 52 -24.85 -7.39 -28.02
CA VAL A 52 -24.75 -8.82 -27.69
C VAL A 52 -23.62 -9.47 -28.49
N THR A 53 -22.73 -10.17 -27.78
CA THR A 53 -21.55 -10.82 -28.32
C THR A 53 -21.38 -12.23 -27.73
N CYS A 54 -20.55 -13.04 -28.40
CA CYS A 54 -20.18 -14.39 -27.92
C CYS A 54 -21.40 -15.30 -27.66
N ILE A 55 -22.43 -15.23 -28.50
CA ILE A 55 -23.59 -16.11 -28.40
C ILE A 55 -23.13 -17.55 -28.63
N LYS A 56 -23.28 -18.39 -27.60
CA LYS A 56 -23.06 -19.82 -27.64
C LYS A 56 -24.38 -20.50 -27.35
N VAL A 57 -24.78 -21.42 -28.22
CA VAL A 57 -25.99 -22.23 -28.06
C VAL A 57 -25.60 -23.70 -28.12
N GLU A 58 -25.97 -24.45 -27.10
CA GLU A 58 -25.76 -25.90 -26.99
C GLU A 58 -27.11 -26.62 -26.99
N GLY A 59 -27.18 -27.79 -27.63
CA GLY A 59 -28.38 -28.65 -27.64
C GLY A 59 -29.43 -28.34 -28.71
N ALA A 60 -29.35 -27.18 -29.39
CA ALA A 60 -30.27 -26.80 -30.45
C ALA A 60 -29.59 -26.01 -31.58
N LYS A 61 -30.19 -26.04 -32.77
CA LYS A 61 -29.88 -25.07 -33.84
C LYS A 61 -30.58 -23.76 -33.53
N TYR A 62 -30.04 -22.64 -34.01
CA TYR A 62 -30.62 -21.33 -33.76
C TYR A 62 -30.46 -20.39 -34.95
N ILE A 63 -31.33 -19.38 -34.99
CA ILE A 63 -31.29 -18.26 -35.92
C ILE A 63 -31.46 -16.97 -35.11
N VAL A 64 -30.65 -15.96 -35.39
CA VAL A 64 -30.80 -14.62 -34.81
C VAL A 64 -31.60 -13.76 -35.80
N GLN A 65 -32.74 -13.21 -35.36
CA GLN A 65 -33.54 -12.26 -36.14
C GLN A 65 -33.76 -11.00 -35.31
N GLY A 66 -33.07 -9.91 -35.65
CA GLY A 66 -33.08 -8.69 -34.83
C GLY A 66 -32.57 -8.96 -33.42
N ASN A 67 -33.41 -8.69 -32.40
CA ASN A 67 -33.09 -8.95 -30.99
C ASN A 67 -33.60 -10.31 -30.49
N THR A 68 -34.20 -11.12 -31.36
CA THR A 68 -34.81 -12.40 -30.97
C THR A 68 -33.94 -13.56 -31.45
N LEU A 69 -33.69 -14.50 -30.54
CA LEU A 69 -33.05 -15.77 -30.84
C LEU A 69 -34.15 -16.83 -31.04
N ILE A 70 -34.27 -17.36 -32.24
CA ILE A 70 -35.20 -18.43 -32.58
C ILE A 70 -34.49 -19.77 -32.43
N ILE A 71 -35.08 -20.69 -31.68
CA ILE A 71 -34.48 -21.96 -31.27
C ILE A 71 -35.21 -23.09 -31.98
N GLN A 72 -34.44 -23.96 -32.62
CA GLN A 72 -34.93 -25.15 -33.31
C GLN A 72 -34.46 -26.38 -32.54
N GLY A 73 -35.22 -26.74 -31.50
CA GLY A 73 -34.93 -27.87 -30.63
C GLY A 73 -35.85 -27.91 -29.42
N LYS A 74 -35.83 -29.04 -28.68
CA LYS A 74 -36.59 -29.18 -27.43
C LYS A 74 -35.87 -28.60 -26.23
N SER A 75 -34.54 -28.56 -26.24
CA SER A 75 -33.77 -27.99 -25.15
C SER A 75 -32.57 -27.24 -25.69
N ALA A 76 -32.24 -26.12 -25.05
CA ALA A 76 -31.09 -25.31 -25.41
C ALA A 76 -30.47 -24.69 -24.15
N ILE A 77 -29.14 -24.65 -24.14
CA ILE A 77 -28.37 -23.84 -23.19
C ILE A 77 -27.76 -22.69 -23.98
N ILE A 78 -28.11 -21.47 -23.61
CA ILE A 78 -27.66 -20.26 -24.30
C ILE A 78 -26.80 -19.46 -23.34
N THR A 79 -25.65 -19.00 -23.81
CA THR A 79 -24.76 -18.11 -23.05
C THR A 79 -24.29 -16.99 -23.96
N TYR A 80 -24.30 -15.75 -23.48
CA TYR A 80 -23.78 -14.61 -24.22
C TYR A 80 -23.32 -13.49 -23.28
N ARG A 81 -22.63 -12.51 -23.87
CA ARG A 81 -22.25 -11.25 -23.21
C ARG A 81 -23.02 -10.10 -23.81
N THR A 82 -23.38 -9.13 -22.98
CA THR A 82 -24.18 -7.96 -23.36
C THR A 82 -23.75 -6.75 -22.53
N THR A 83 -24.13 -5.55 -22.99
CA THR A 83 -23.97 -4.31 -22.25
C THR A 83 -25.31 -3.92 -21.63
N LEU A 84 -25.34 -3.78 -20.31
CA LEU A 84 -26.50 -3.35 -19.54
C LEU A 84 -26.36 -1.87 -19.16
N PRO A 85 -27.44 -1.08 -19.17
CA PRO A 85 -27.40 0.29 -18.64
C PRO A 85 -26.98 0.28 -17.16
N LYS A 86 -26.29 1.34 -16.72
CA LYS A 86 -25.80 1.41 -15.33
C LYS A 86 -26.97 1.44 -14.35
N GLY A 87 -27.01 0.45 -13.46
CA GLY A 87 -28.01 0.38 -12.38
C GLY A 87 -29.40 -0.04 -12.83
N VAL A 88 -29.56 -0.51 -14.08
CA VAL A 88 -30.85 -0.93 -14.64
C VAL A 88 -30.69 -2.28 -15.30
N ILE A 89 -31.53 -3.24 -14.91
CA ILE A 89 -31.68 -4.50 -15.62
C ILE A 89 -33.14 -4.65 -16.00
N GLU A 90 -33.38 -4.66 -17.31
CA GLU A 90 -34.70 -4.81 -17.90
C GLU A 90 -34.70 -6.01 -18.84
N THR A 91 -35.75 -6.83 -18.73
CA THR A 91 -35.93 -8.02 -19.56
C THR A 91 -37.38 -8.09 -20.00
N GLU A 92 -37.61 -8.49 -21.26
CA GLU A 92 -38.94 -8.73 -21.80
C GLU A 92 -38.87 -9.95 -22.72
N GLN A 93 -39.64 -10.99 -22.41
CA GLN A 93 -39.59 -12.29 -23.07
C GLN A 93 -40.92 -12.59 -23.78
N PRO A 94 -40.90 -13.35 -24.91
CA PRO A 94 -42.12 -13.71 -25.64
C PRO A 94 -43.06 -14.63 -24.84
N GLU A 95 -42.50 -15.48 -23.98
CA GLU A 95 -43.21 -16.42 -23.12
C GLU A 95 -42.88 -16.12 -21.65
N ASN A 96 -43.73 -16.58 -20.72
CA ASN A 96 -43.47 -16.43 -19.29
C ASN A 96 -42.38 -17.42 -18.86
N LEU A 97 -41.30 -16.92 -18.30
CA LEU A 97 -40.13 -17.71 -17.87
C LEU A 97 -39.74 -17.33 -16.45
N THR A 98 -38.86 -18.15 -15.85
CA THR A 98 -38.20 -17.77 -14.61
C THR A 98 -36.97 -16.93 -14.93
N VAL A 99 -36.89 -15.74 -14.33
CA VAL A 99 -35.77 -14.82 -14.50
C VAL A 99 -35.08 -14.62 -13.16
N ASN A 100 -33.78 -14.87 -13.11
CA ASN A 100 -32.92 -14.62 -11.97
C ASN A 100 -32.02 -13.42 -12.28
N ILE A 101 -32.12 -12.38 -11.45
CA ILE A 101 -31.28 -11.20 -11.54
C ILE A 101 -30.20 -11.29 -10.46
N LEU A 102 -28.94 -11.32 -10.88
CA LEU A 102 -27.78 -11.46 -10.00
C LEU A 102 -26.99 -10.15 -9.94
N ILE A 103 -27.16 -9.40 -8.84
CA ILE A 103 -26.48 -8.13 -8.58
C ILE A 103 -25.53 -8.23 -7.39
N PRO A 104 -24.52 -7.36 -7.24
CA PRO A 104 -23.58 -7.44 -6.13
C PRO A 104 -24.28 -7.31 -4.77
N ALA A 105 -23.87 -8.13 -3.81
CA ALA A 105 -24.28 -7.98 -2.42
C ALA A 105 -23.79 -6.63 -1.88
N GLY A 106 -24.66 -5.89 -1.17
CA GLY A 106 -24.43 -4.50 -0.77
C GLY A 106 -24.95 -3.46 -1.77
N SER A 107 -25.59 -3.88 -2.87
CA SER A 107 -26.34 -2.96 -3.74
C SER A 107 -27.60 -2.47 -3.03
N SER A 108 -27.91 -1.18 -3.18
CA SER A 108 -29.21 -0.63 -2.77
C SER A 108 -30.20 -0.78 -3.91
N ILE A 109 -31.34 -1.42 -3.66
CA ILE A 109 -32.39 -1.65 -4.66
C ILE A 109 -33.45 -0.55 -4.50
N THR A 110 -33.71 0.17 -5.58
CA THR A 110 -34.66 1.29 -5.60
C THR A 110 -36.02 0.85 -6.12
N TYR A 111 -36.05 -0.08 -7.06
CA TYR A 111 -37.29 -0.52 -7.70
C TYR A 111 -37.18 -1.97 -8.21
N LEU A 112 -38.26 -2.72 -8.05
CA LEU A 112 -38.44 -4.08 -8.56
C LEU A 112 -39.83 -4.20 -9.15
N TYR A 113 -39.91 -4.77 -10.35
CA TYR A 113 -41.17 -5.14 -10.99
C TYR A 113 -41.00 -6.40 -11.83
N PRO A 114 -41.91 -7.38 -11.75
CA PRO A 114 -43.00 -7.51 -10.78
C PRO A 114 -42.45 -7.78 -9.35
N GLN A 115 -43.31 -8.15 -8.40
CA GLN A 115 -42.83 -8.60 -7.09
C GLN A 115 -41.99 -9.89 -7.27
N PRO A 116 -40.78 -9.97 -6.71
CA PRO A 116 -39.97 -11.18 -6.80
C PRO A 116 -40.57 -12.32 -5.97
N SER A 117 -40.46 -13.54 -6.49
CA SER A 117 -40.84 -14.78 -5.79
C SER A 117 -39.86 -15.13 -4.68
N SER A 118 -38.57 -14.81 -4.87
CA SER A 118 -37.56 -15.01 -3.84
C SER A 118 -36.42 -13.98 -3.90
N PHE A 119 -35.77 -13.78 -2.76
CA PHE A 119 -34.59 -12.94 -2.61
C PHE A 119 -33.60 -13.65 -1.69
N THR A 120 -32.45 -14.03 -2.22
CA THR A 120 -31.43 -14.77 -1.46
C THR A 120 -30.04 -14.21 -1.71
N VAL A 121 -29.11 -14.50 -0.80
CA VAL A 121 -27.70 -14.16 -0.98
C VAL A 121 -26.94 -15.43 -1.35
N VAL A 122 -26.33 -15.45 -2.53
CA VAL A 122 -25.52 -16.59 -3.01
C VAL A 122 -24.10 -16.08 -3.26
N GLY A 123 -23.19 -16.41 -2.34
CA GLY A 123 -21.82 -15.89 -2.36
C GLY A 123 -21.78 -14.37 -2.16
N SER A 124 -21.22 -13.64 -3.12
CA SER A 124 -21.13 -12.17 -3.11
C SER A 124 -22.23 -11.47 -3.93
N LEU A 125 -23.30 -12.19 -4.29
CA LEU A 125 -24.39 -11.69 -5.12
C LEU A 125 -25.73 -11.83 -4.41
N TYR A 126 -26.61 -10.83 -4.59
CA TYR A 126 -28.04 -11.00 -4.39
C TYR A 126 -28.62 -11.71 -5.61
N ASN A 127 -29.34 -12.80 -5.36
CA ASN A 127 -30.09 -13.55 -6.34
C ASN A 127 -31.59 -13.26 -6.14
N ILE A 128 -32.17 -12.53 -7.10
CA ILE A 128 -33.57 -12.11 -7.09
C ILE A 128 -34.30 -12.90 -8.16
N THR A 129 -35.24 -13.75 -7.75
CA THR A 129 -35.96 -14.64 -8.66
C THR A 129 -37.37 -14.13 -8.92
N PHE A 130 -37.74 -14.08 -10.20
CA PHE A 130 -39.09 -13.79 -10.69
C PHE A 130 -39.58 -15.01 -11.47
N GLU A 131 -40.56 -15.72 -10.93
CA GLU A 131 -41.08 -16.93 -11.58
C GLU A 131 -42.24 -16.59 -12.50
N ASN A 132 -42.33 -17.31 -13.63
CA ASN A 132 -43.45 -17.24 -14.57
C ASN A 132 -43.81 -15.81 -14.99
N THR A 133 -42.80 -15.01 -15.37
CA THR A 133 -42.98 -13.63 -15.83
C THR A 133 -42.40 -13.42 -17.23
N SER A 134 -43.03 -12.56 -18.02
CA SER A 134 -42.49 -12.10 -19.30
C SER A 134 -41.63 -10.86 -19.16
N LYS A 135 -41.92 -9.97 -18.20
CA LYS A 135 -41.22 -8.70 -18.03
C LYS A 135 -40.61 -8.59 -16.64
N VAL A 136 -39.38 -8.08 -16.56
CA VAL A 136 -38.69 -7.77 -15.30
C VAL A 136 -37.97 -6.45 -15.44
N THR A 137 -38.06 -5.61 -14.41
CA THR A 137 -37.31 -4.36 -14.27
C THR A 137 -36.72 -4.29 -12.87
N VAL A 138 -35.41 -4.11 -12.78
CA VAL A 138 -34.66 -3.94 -11.52
C VAL A 138 -33.84 -2.67 -11.61
N LEU A 139 -34.11 -1.71 -10.71
CA LEU A 139 -33.27 -0.52 -10.52
C LEU A 139 -32.46 -0.69 -9.24
N TYR A 140 -31.14 -0.57 -9.37
CA TYR A 140 -30.23 -0.73 -8.27
C TYR A 140 -29.03 0.22 -8.40
N THR A 141 -28.46 0.59 -7.27
CA THR A 141 -27.18 1.31 -7.21
C THR A 141 -26.16 0.43 -6.52
N TYR A 142 -25.01 0.26 -7.18
CA TYR A 142 -23.88 -0.43 -6.59
C TYR A 142 -22.68 0.51 -6.52
N TYR A 143 -22.24 0.80 -5.31
CA TYR A 143 -20.96 1.45 -5.10
C TYR A 143 -19.93 0.34 -5.02
N SER A 144 -19.16 0.18 -6.10
CA SER A 144 -17.95 -0.62 -6.03
C SER A 144 -17.12 -0.01 -4.91
N GLN A 145 -16.91 -0.74 -3.82
CA GLN A 145 -15.84 -0.41 -2.91
C GLN A 145 -14.59 -0.51 -3.76
N THR A 146 -14.11 0.62 -4.25
CA THR A 146 -12.74 0.71 -4.72
C THR A 146 -11.95 0.34 -3.48
N ASN A 147 -11.46 -0.90 -3.44
CA ASN A 147 -10.30 -1.21 -2.65
C ASN A 147 -9.25 -0.23 -3.18
N LEU A 148 -9.19 0.97 -2.58
CA LEU A 148 -7.95 1.70 -2.50
C LEU A 148 -7.05 0.66 -1.87
N ARG A 149 -6.28 -0.03 -2.71
CA ARG A 149 -5.02 -0.61 -2.27
C ARG A 149 -4.27 0.62 -1.77
N THR A 150 -4.47 0.94 -0.50
CA THR A 150 -3.41 1.49 0.32
C THR A 150 -2.31 0.45 0.16
N SER A 151 -1.48 0.65 -0.86
CA SER A 151 -0.11 0.17 -0.83
C SER A 151 0.36 0.65 0.53
N SER A 152 0.39 -0.25 1.50
CA SER A 152 0.96 0.05 2.79
C SER A 152 2.38 0.49 2.44
N PHE A 153 2.64 1.79 2.48
CA PHE A 153 3.99 2.34 2.44
C PHE A 153 4.83 1.75 3.58
N PHE A 154 4.16 1.09 4.53
CA PHE A 154 4.68 0.36 5.68
C PHE A 154 4.58 -1.15 5.46
N SER A 155 5.09 -1.68 4.35
CA SER A 155 5.39 -3.12 4.29
C SER A 155 6.60 -3.41 5.19
N PRO A 156 6.71 -4.60 5.81
CA PRO A 156 7.87 -4.98 6.62
C PRO A 156 9.20 -4.80 5.87
N GLU A 157 9.17 -4.99 4.54
CA GLU A 157 10.30 -4.80 3.64
C GLU A 157 10.81 -3.35 3.60
N PHE A 158 9.90 -2.37 3.69
CA PHE A 158 10.27 -0.95 3.74
C PHE A 158 10.98 -0.59 5.05
N PHE A 159 10.56 -1.17 6.18
CA PHE A 159 11.23 -0.97 7.46
C PHE A 159 12.64 -1.58 7.48
N ILE A 160 12.82 -2.75 6.86
CA ILE A 160 14.14 -3.38 6.74
C ILE A 160 15.08 -2.47 5.92
N LEU A 161 14.60 -1.89 4.83
CA LEU A 161 15.38 -0.99 3.99
C LEU A 161 15.78 0.31 4.72
N LEU A 162 14.89 0.88 5.53
CA LEU A 162 15.17 2.06 6.35
C LEU A 162 16.20 1.79 7.45
N ILE A 163 16.14 0.65 8.12
CA ILE A 163 17.10 0.26 9.16
C ILE A 163 18.50 0.11 8.55
N VAL A 164 18.61 -0.58 7.42
CA VAL A 164 19.90 -0.79 6.73
C VAL A 164 20.53 0.53 6.28
N LEU A 165 19.74 1.48 5.78
CA LEU A 165 20.24 2.80 5.38
C LEU A 165 20.68 3.65 6.59
N SER A 166 19.96 3.57 7.70
CA SER A 166 20.32 4.25 8.96
C SER A 166 21.68 3.78 9.47
N ASP A 167 21.85 2.46 9.59
CA ASP A 167 23.08 1.85 10.14
C ASP A 167 24.30 2.12 9.27
N SER A 168 24.10 2.12 7.95
CA SER A 168 25.16 2.47 6.98
C SER A 168 25.63 3.91 7.15
N SER A 169 24.72 4.85 7.42
CA SER A 169 25.08 6.26 7.64
C SER A 169 25.84 6.46 8.95
N LEU A 170 25.46 5.75 10.02
CA LEU A 170 26.12 5.82 11.32
C LEU A 170 27.52 5.22 11.25
N LEU A 171 27.70 4.08 10.57
CA LEU A 171 29.02 3.50 10.31
C LEU A 171 29.90 4.44 9.49
N PHE A 172 29.35 5.05 8.43
CA PHE A 172 30.08 6.02 7.62
C PHE A 172 30.51 7.24 8.44
N PHE A 173 29.61 7.81 9.26
CA PHE A 173 29.91 8.96 10.10
C PHE A 173 30.92 8.62 11.22
N PHE A 174 30.81 7.44 11.82
CA PHE A 174 31.75 6.95 12.83
C PHE A 174 33.15 6.73 12.25
N LEU A 175 33.26 6.08 11.08
CA LEU A 175 34.53 5.92 10.37
C LEU A 175 35.12 7.27 9.92
N TYR A 176 34.27 8.18 9.43
CA TYR A 176 34.68 9.54 9.08
C TYR A 176 35.23 10.30 10.30
N TYR A 177 34.57 10.19 11.46
CA TYR A 177 35.00 10.82 12.71
C TYR A 177 36.34 10.26 13.21
N ILE A 178 36.52 8.94 13.19
CA ILE A 178 37.81 8.30 13.55
C ILE A 178 38.91 8.74 12.60
N ARG A 179 38.63 8.80 11.29
CA ARG A 179 39.60 9.21 10.28
C ARG A 179 39.98 10.69 10.41
N ARG A 180 39.04 11.55 10.83
CA ARG A 180 39.32 12.96 11.16
C ARG A 180 40.20 13.08 12.40
N ASN A 181 39.93 12.30 13.45
CA ASN A 181 40.68 12.38 14.71
C ASN A 181 42.12 11.85 14.59
N LYS A 182 42.38 10.92 13.65
CA LYS A 182 43.75 10.47 13.34
C LYS A 182 44.57 11.53 12.60
N ARG A 183 43.95 12.36 11.76
CA ARG A 183 44.62 13.51 11.11
C ARG A 183 44.96 14.62 12.11
N THR A 184 44.07 14.86 13.07
CA THR A 184 44.30 15.87 14.11
C THR A 184 45.36 15.44 15.12
N LYS A 185 45.50 14.14 15.44
CA LYS A 185 46.52 13.66 16.38
C LYS A 185 47.95 13.63 15.84
N GLU A 186 48.17 13.51 14.54
CA GLU A 186 49.52 13.59 13.96
C GLU A 186 49.97 15.04 13.63
N GLU A 187 49.04 15.98 13.48
CA GLU A 187 49.36 17.39 13.17
C GLU A 187 49.34 18.33 14.40
N GLU A 188 48.69 17.97 15.52
CA GLU A 188 48.68 18.81 16.73
C GLU A 188 49.90 18.61 17.66
N GLU A 189 50.73 17.59 17.46
CA GLU A 189 51.88 17.33 18.36
C GLU A 189 53.19 18.05 17.95
N ILE A 190 53.23 18.83 16.85
CA ILE A 190 54.50 19.40 16.34
C ILE A 190 54.52 20.93 16.08
N GLN A 191 53.43 21.70 16.21
CA GLN A 191 53.48 23.15 15.91
C GLN A 191 52.97 24.09 17.01
N ILE A 192 53.66 24.14 18.15
CA ILE A 192 53.76 25.39 18.92
C ILE A 192 55.23 25.60 19.30
N GLY A 193 56.02 26.14 18.37
CA GLY A 193 57.41 26.50 18.64
C GLY A 193 57.52 27.56 19.75
N LEU A 194 58.45 27.34 20.69
CA LEU A 194 58.84 28.32 21.70
C LEU A 194 59.42 29.56 21.01
N ASP A 195 58.88 30.74 21.31
CA ASP A 195 59.46 32.03 20.91
C ASP A 195 60.86 32.19 21.53
N GLU A 196 61.78 32.91 20.89
CA GLU A 196 63.16 33.09 21.39
C GLU A 196 63.17 33.64 22.83
N ARG A 197 62.21 34.52 23.15
CA ARG A 197 62.03 35.05 24.51
C ARG A 197 61.42 34.05 25.49
N ASP A 198 60.63 33.08 25.01
CA ASP A 198 60.12 31.98 25.84
C ASP A 198 61.29 31.07 26.25
N LYS A 199 62.22 30.80 25.34
CA LYS A 199 63.46 30.02 25.61
C LYS A 199 64.35 30.71 26.64
N VAL A 200 64.55 32.03 26.52
CA VAL A 200 65.35 32.81 27.48
C VAL A 200 64.81 32.72 28.91
N VAL A 201 63.48 32.78 29.08
CA VAL A 201 62.85 32.62 30.40
C VAL A 201 62.98 31.19 30.92
N LEU A 202 62.84 30.19 30.05
CA LEU A 202 62.99 28.79 30.41
C LEU A 202 64.43 28.46 30.84
N ASP A 203 65.42 28.96 30.11
CA ASP A 203 66.84 28.79 30.43
C ASP A 203 67.25 29.49 31.73
N ALA A 204 66.64 30.64 32.06
CA ALA A 204 66.85 31.30 33.34
C ALA A 204 66.35 30.43 34.52
N ILE A 205 65.22 29.74 34.36
CA ILE A 205 64.72 28.79 35.38
C ILE A 205 65.64 27.56 35.46
N LYS A 206 66.14 27.05 34.33
CA LYS A 206 67.13 25.94 34.30
C LYS A 206 68.41 26.31 35.06
N LYS A 207 68.99 27.47 34.76
CA LYS A 207 70.24 27.98 35.38
C LYS A 207 70.11 28.20 36.89
N SER A 208 68.90 28.45 37.37
CA SER A 208 68.61 28.65 38.81
C SER A 208 68.35 27.34 39.56
N GLY A 209 68.71 26.19 39.00
CA GLY A 209 68.53 24.88 39.64
C GLY A 209 67.11 24.32 39.50
N GLY A 210 66.32 24.82 38.54
CA GLY A 210 64.99 24.31 38.24
C GLY A 210 63.86 24.93 39.06
N THR A 211 64.13 25.94 39.89
CA THR A 211 63.11 26.70 40.64
C THR A 211 63.50 28.17 40.73
N SER A 212 62.58 29.09 40.46
CA SER A 212 62.85 30.54 40.54
C SER A 212 61.62 31.37 40.87
N THR A 213 61.83 32.58 41.38
CA THR A 213 60.77 33.58 41.56
C THR A 213 60.71 34.55 40.40
N LEU A 214 59.56 35.21 40.19
CA LEU A 214 59.39 36.18 39.10
C LEU A 214 60.44 37.31 39.17
N SER A 215 60.78 37.77 40.38
CA SER A 215 61.78 38.83 40.57
C SER A 215 63.20 38.41 40.19
N GLU A 216 63.55 37.13 40.40
CA GLU A 216 64.85 36.58 39.99
C GLU A 216 64.91 36.42 38.47
N LEU A 217 63.84 35.92 37.85
CA LEU A 217 63.76 35.76 36.39
C LEU A 217 63.85 37.11 35.66
N VAL A 218 63.27 38.18 36.21
CA VAL A 218 63.40 39.54 35.66
C VAL A 218 64.86 40.01 35.69
N LYS A 219 65.58 39.76 36.79
CA LYS A 219 67.00 40.13 36.91
C LYS A 219 67.89 39.31 35.98
N GLN A 220 67.61 38.03 35.80
CA GLN A 220 68.43 37.12 35.01
C GLN A 220 68.21 37.24 33.50
N THR A 221 66.98 37.56 33.08
CA THR A 221 66.63 37.68 31.65
C THR A 221 66.81 39.09 31.10
N ASN A 222 67.01 40.11 31.95
CA ASN A 222 67.01 41.53 31.58
C ASN A 222 65.75 41.98 30.80
N LEU A 223 64.63 41.25 30.94
CA LEU A 223 63.36 41.57 30.29
C LEU A 223 62.44 42.35 31.24
N PRO A 224 61.55 43.21 30.72
CA PRO A 224 60.56 43.91 31.55
C PRO A 224 59.67 42.91 32.31
N LYS A 225 59.30 43.25 33.55
CA LYS A 225 58.51 42.40 34.45
C LYS A 225 57.21 41.87 33.82
N THR A 226 56.50 42.72 33.09
CA THR A 226 55.26 42.35 32.39
C THR A 226 55.51 41.36 31.25
N THR A 227 56.66 41.46 30.58
CA THR A 227 57.07 40.52 29.53
C THR A 227 57.39 39.18 30.15
N VAL A 228 58.22 39.11 31.19
CA VAL A 228 58.55 37.85 31.87
C VAL A 228 57.30 37.15 32.40
N TYR A 229 56.39 37.89 33.04
CA TYR A 229 55.14 37.34 33.55
C TYR A 229 54.27 36.74 32.45
N ARG A 230 54.10 37.44 31.32
CA ARG A 230 53.31 36.94 30.18
C ARG A 230 53.90 35.66 29.59
N ARG A 231 55.23 35.61 29.47
CA ARG A 231 55.97 34.47 28.93
C ARG A 231 55.90 33.28 29.86
N LEU A 232 56.01 33.51 31.16
CA LEU A 232 55.87 32.50 32.20
C LEU A 232 54.46 31.90 32.25
N LYS A 233 53.42 32.74 32.18
CA LYS A 233 52.02 32.30 32.10
C LYS A 233 51.78 31.42 30.86
N ARG A 234 52.40 31.78 29.74
CA ARG A 234 52.38 30.94 28.54
C ARG A 234 53.07 29.61 28.80
N LEU A 235 54.31 29.59 29.30
CA LEU A 235 55.06 28.38 29.64
C LEU A 235 54.30 27.45 30.61
N ILE A 236 53.52 28.00 31.54
CA ILE A 236 52.63 27.24 32.42
C ILE A 236 51.46 26.62 31.64
N THR A 237 50.86 27.40 30.75
CA THR A 237 49.72 26.93 29.92
C THR A 237 50.15 25.80 29.00
N ILE A 238 51.35 25.87 28.43
CA ILE A 238 51.91 24.80 27.59
C ILE A 238 52.57 23.67 28.41
N GLY A 239 52.54 23.75 29.74
CA GLY A 239 52.93 22.65 30.64
C GLY A 239 54.42 22.50 30.92
N TYR A 240 55.26 23.48 30.55
CA TYR A 240 56.71 23.44 30.76
C TYR A 240 57.12 23.84 32.18
N VAL A 241 56.32 24.69 32.83
CA VAL A 241 56.61 25.26 34.16
C VAL A 241 55.37 25.13 35.04
N GLU A 242 55.56 24.86 36.32
CA GLU A 242 54.49 24.81 37.32
C GLU A 242 54.62 25.96 38.33
N GLU A 243 53.51 26.57 38.71
CA GLU A 243 53.45 27.59 39.77
C GLU A 243 53.15 26.92 41.11
N VAL A 244 54.13 26.95 42.03
CA VAL A 244 54.01 26.40 43.38
C VAL A 244 54.03 27.54 44.40
N ARG A 245 53.06 27.55 45.31
CA ARG A 245 53.00 28.52 46.41
C ARG A 245 53.55 27.92 47.69
N GLU A 246 54.73 28.37 48.10
CA GLU A 246 55.35 27.95 49.35
C GLU A 246 55.48 29.14 50.31
N LYS A 247 54.98 28.97 51.53
CA LYS A 247 55.11 29.95 52.64
C LYS A 247 54.74 31.39 52.23
N GLY A 248 53.66 31.55 51.45
CA GLY A 248 53.14 32.85 51.01
C GLY A 248 53.89 33.51 49.83
N LYS A 249 54.86 32.83 49.22
CA LYS A 249 55.58 33.31 48.02
C LYS A 249 55.36 32.37 46.83
N VAL A 250 55.22 32.97 45.65
CA VAL A 250 55.04 32.23 44.39
C VAL A 250 56.40 31.86 43.81
N ARG A 251 56.60 30.56 43.55
CA ARG A 251 57.79 29.99 42.90
C ARG A 251 57.38 29.24 41.65
N TYR A 252 58.27 29.21 40.67
CA TYR A 252 58.07 28.58 39.39
C TYR A 252 59.08 27.45 39.22
N VAL A 253 58.59 26.23 39.02
CA VAL A 253 59.38 25.00 39.00
C VAL A 253 59.33 24.38 37.60
N LEU A 254 60.47 23.96 37.07
CA LEU A 254 60.52 23.24 35.79
C LEU A 254 59.96 21.83 35.94
N LYS A 255 59.08 21.43 35.03
CA LYS A 255 58.55 20.07 35.01
C LYS A 255 59.56 19.14 34.34
N LYS A 256 59.96 18.06 35.04
CA LYS A 256 61.09 17.17 34.66
C LYS A 256 60.93 16.44 33.33
N ASP A 257 59.75 16.45 32.71
CA ASP A 257 59.46 15.71 31.48
C ASP A 257 60.03 16.37 30.21
N TYR A 258 60.70 17.52 30.34
CA TYR A 258 61.27 18.26 29.21
C TYR A 258 62.79 18.45 29.35
N VAL A 259 63.52 17.37 29.12
CA VAL A 259 64.94 17.43 28.74
C VAL A 259 64.97 17.58 27.22
N GLU A 260 65.63 18.63 26.72
CA GLU A 260 65.86 18.83 25.29
C GLU A 260 66.38 17.54 24.65
N LYS A 261 65.68 17.07 23.63
CA LYS A 261 66.20 16.09 22.68
C LYS A 261 66.81 16.84 21.50
#